data_AF-A0A966ZGT6-F1
#
_entry.id   AF-A0A966ZGT6-F1
#
_cell.length_a   1.000
_cell.length_b   1.000
_cell.length_c   1.000
_cell.angle_alpha   90.00
_cell.angle_beta   90.00
_cell.angle_gamma   90.00
#
_symmetry.space_group_name_H-M   'P 1'
#
loop_
_entity.id
_entity.type
_entity.pdbx_description
1 polymer ?
#
loop_
_entity_poly.entity_id
_entity_poly.type
_entity_poly.pdbx_seq_one_letter_code
_entity_poly.pdbx_strand_id
1 'polypeptide(L)' 'MTRKRFLHSVLAAAPFAAALRLSAAGPAIEVFKTPSCGCCGGWVQNLKANGFQVTVNDIADTAPARKKYGVPD' A
#
# COMPACT_ATOMS: atom_id res chain seq x y z
N MET A 1 63.22 25.95 3.37
CA MET A 1 62.55 27.24 3.13
C MET A 1 61.70 27.05 1.89
N THR A 2 60.37 27.20 1.83
CA THR A 2 59.50 28.14 2.55
C THR A 2 58.07 27.57 2.58
N ARG A 3 57.59 27.35 3.80
CA ARG A 3 56.26 27.65 4.35
C ARG A 3 55.04 27.47 3.44
N LYS A 4 54.15 26.57 3.91
CA LYS A 4 52.69 26.75 4.07
C LYS A 4 51.98 27.40 2.90
N ARG A 5 50.90 26.78 2.41
CA ARG A 5 49.56 27.38 2.60
C ARG A 5 48.45 26.50 2.00
N PHE A 6 47.61 26.00 2.91
CA PHE A 6 46.15 25.83 2.83
C PHE A 6 45.64 24.79 1.82
N LEU A 7 44.98 23.73 2.29
CA LEU A 7 43.51 23.68 2.47
C LEU A 7 42.84 24.04 1.12
N HIS A 8 41.93 23.25 0.56
CA HIS A 8 40.64 22.96 1.15
C HIS A 8 40.16 21.58 0.72
N SER A 9 39.91 20.76 1.74
CA SER A 9 39.00 19.63 1.73
C SER A 9 37.70 20.00 1.02
N VAL A 10 37.33 19.28 -0.03
CA VAL A 10 35.93 19.19 -0.44
C VAL A 10 35.52 17.75 -0.20
N LEU A 11 35.26 17.44 1.07
CA LEU A 11 34.42 16.32 1.43
C LEU A 11 33.03 16.69 0.94
N ALA A 12 32.67 16.24 -0.26
CA ALA A 12 31.32 16.38 -0.79
C ALA A 12 30.38 15.59 0.11
N ALA A 13 29.86 16.23 1.15
CA ALA A 13 28.75 15.74 1.94
C ALA A 13 27.51 15.79 1.03
N ALA A 14 27.31 14.73 0.25
CA ALA A 14 26.03 14.51 -0.41
C ALA A 14 24.98 14.38 0.69
N PRO A 15 23.96 15.26 0.77
CA PRO A 15 22.87 15.03 1.68
C PRO A 15 22.14 13.80 1.17
N PHE A 16 22.27 12.70 1.91
CA PHE A 16 21.43 11.53 1.75
C PHE A 16 20.03 11.94 2.22
N ALA A 17 19.32 12.69 1.37
CA ALA A 17 17.92 12.99 1.57
C ALA A 17 17.19 11.66 1.45
N ALA A 18 17.01 10.98 2.58
CA ALA A 18 16.08 9.87 2.69
C ALA A 18 14.72 10.42 2.28
N ALA A 19 14.33 10.15 1.04
CA ALA A 19 12.98 10.44 0.58
C ALA A 19 12.05 9.60 1.45
N LEU A 20 11.44 10.24 2.45
CA LEU A 20 10.31 9.69 3.17
C LEU A 20 9.25 9.38 2.12
N ARG A 21 9.12 8.10 1.77
CA ARG A 21 8.01 7.65 0.95
C ARG A 21 6.78 7.71 1.83
N LEU A 22 6.06 8.82 1.75
CA LEU A 22 4.71 8.90 2.29
C LEU A 22 3.85 7.96 1.44
N SER A 23 3.71 6.71 1.89
CA SER A 23 2.79 5.76 1.25
C SER A 23 1.38 6.18 1.62
N ALA A 24 0.75 6.98 0.76
CA ALA A 24 -0.69 7.22 0.84
C ALA A 24 -1.39 5.86 0.76
N ALA A 25 -2.29 5.58 1.69
CA ALA A 25 -3.11 4.39 1.62
C ALA A 25 -3.89 4.39 0.31
N GLY A 26 -3.90 3.24 -0.37
CA GLY A 26 -4.61 3.05 -1.62
C GLY A 26 -6.12 3.24 -1.46
N PRO A 27 -6.88 3.24 -2.57
CA PRO A 27 -8.32 3.42 -2.55
C PRO A 27 -9.01 2.48 -1.55
N ALA A 28 -10.13 2.94 -0.99
CA ALA A 28 -10.98 2.11 -0.16
C ALA A 28 -11.72 1.08 -1.01
N ILE A 29 -11.73 -0.17 -0.56
CA ILE A 29 -12.42 -1.30 -1.20
C ILE A 29 -13.31 -1.96 -0.15
N GLU A 30 -14.57 -2.16 -0.51
CA GLU A 30 -15.51 -2.94 0.27
C GLU A 30 -15.71 -4.32 -0.37
N VAL A 31 -15.47 -5.38 0.40
CA VAL A 31 -15.54 -6.77 -0.09
C VAL A 31 -16.69 -7.49 0.61
N PHE A 32 -17.63 -8.00 -0.16
CA PHE A 32 -18.72 -8.86 0.32
C PHE A 32 -18.39 -10.31 -0.01
N LYS A 33 -18.22 -11.15 1.02
CA LYS A 33 -17.87 -12.56 0.85
C LYS A 33 -18.63 -13.45 1.82
N THR A 34 -18.67 -14.75 1.56
CA THR A 34 -19.08 -15.71 2.58
C THR A 34 -17.94 -16.00 3.57
N PRO A 35 -18.24 -16.32 4.84
CA PRO A 35 -17.22 -16.63 5.85
C PRO A 35 -16.30 -17.78 5.43
N SER A 36 -16.85 -18.77 4.73
CA SER A 36 -16.14 -19.98 4.29
C SER A 36 -15.34 -19.82 2.99
N CYS A 37 -15.43 -18.68 2.28
CA CYS A 37 -14.68 -18.48 1.04
C CYS A 37 -13.19 -18.19 1.29
N GLY A 38 -12.36 -19.25 1.35
CA GLY A 38 -10.92 -19.13 1.58
C GLY A 38 -10.16 -18.36 0.50
N CYS A 39 -10.50 -18.53 -0.78
CA CYS A 39 -9.86 -17.81 -1.87
C CYS A 39 -10.18 -16.31 -1.85
N CYS A 40 -11.42 -15.92 -1.49
CA CYS A 40 -11.81 -14.54 -1.25
C CYS A 40 -10.97 -13.92 -0.11
N GLY A 41 -10.72 -14.69 0.95
CA GLY A 41 -9.84 -14.30 2.05
C GLY A 41 -8.40 -14.06 1.58
N GLY A 42 -7.85 -14.95 0.75
CA GLY A 42 -6.53 -14.77 0.15
C GLY A 42 -6.44 -13.52 -0.73
N TRP A 43 -7.48 -13.23 -1.51
CA TRP A 43 -7.53 -12.00 -2.32
C TRP A 43 -7.58 -10.74 -1.46
N VAL A 44 -8.37 -10.73 -0.38
CA VAL A 44 -8.38 -9.63 0.61
C VAL A 44 -6.99 -9.41 1.22
N GLN A 45 -6.26 -10.49 1.55
CA GLN A 45 -4.90 -10.37 2.06
C GLN A 45 -3.97 -9.72 1.04
N ASN A 46 -4.06 -10.11 -0.23
CA ASN A 46 -3.28 -9.50 -1.30
C ASN A 46 -3.61 -8.00 -1.46
N LEU A 47 -4.88 -7.60 -1.42
CA LEU A 47 -5.28 -6.18 -1.47
C LEU A 47 -4.65 -5.38 -0.31
N LYS A 48 -4.77 -5.88 0.93
CA LYS A 48 -4.17 -5.22 2.09
C LYS A 48 -2.65 -5.11 1.98
N ALA A 49 -1.98 -6.17 1.52
CA ALA A 49 -0.53 -6.20 1.32
C ALA A 49 -0.05 -5.17 0.27
N ASN A 50 -0.91 -4.80 -0.69
CA ASN A 50 -0.65 -3.78 -1.69
C ASN A 50 -1.15 -2.38 -1.28
N GLY A 51 -1.43 -2.17 0.02
CA GLY A 51 -1.72 -0.86 0.59
C GLY A 51 -3.16 -0.36 0.43
N PHE A 52 -4.09 -1.18 -0.06
CA PHE A 52 -5.51 -0.82 -0.14
C PHE A 52 -6.17 -0.82 1.24
N GLN A 53 -7.12 0.10 1.46
CA GLN A 53 -7.96 0.09 2.65
C GLN A 53 -9.15 -0.85 2.43
N VAL A 54 -9.11 -2.04 3.02
CA VAL A 54 -10.12 -3.08 2.74
C VAL A 54 -11.05 -3.31 3.93
N THR A 55 -12.34 -3.06 3.71
CA THR A 55 -13.43 -3.43 4.63
C THR A 55 -14.07 -4.73 4.14
N VAL A 56 -14.23 -5.70 5.03
CA VAL A 56 -14.79 -7.02 4.70
C VAL A 56 -16.15 -7.18 5.37
N ASN A 57 -17.17 -7.47 4.55
CA ASN A 57 -18.52 -7.83 4.97
C ASN A 57 -18.72 -9.33 4.78
N ASP A 58 -18.65 -10.07 5.89
CA ASP A 58 -18.95 -11.50 5.91
C ASP A 58 -20.47 -11.71 5.96
N ILE A 59 -21.03 -12.20 4.85
CA ILE A 59 -22.48 -12.37 4.66
C ILE A 59 -22.80 -13.79 4.18
N ALA A 60 -24.00 -14.28 4.51
CA ALA A 60 -24.41 -15.64 4.15
C ALA A 60 -24.60 -15.82 2.63
N ASP A 61 -25.00 -14.76 1.92
CA ASP A 61 -25.26 -14.77 0.49
C ASP A 61 -24.78 -13.45 -0.15
N THR A 62 -24.02 -13.56 -1.24
CA THR A 62 -23.47 -12.42 -1.98
C THR A 62 -24.37 -11.97 -3.13
N ALA A 63 -25.38 -12.74 -3.53
CA ALA A 63 -26.27 -12.40 -4.63
C ALA A 63 -26.98 -11.04 -4.46
N PRO A 64 -27.47 -10.65 -3.27
CA PRO A 64 -28.07 -9.33 -3.08
C PRO A 64 -27.07 -8.19 -3.31
N ALA A 65 -25.82 -8.35 -2.84
CA ALA A 65 -24.76 -7.36 -3.04
C ALA A 65 -24.37 -7.26 -4.52
N ARG A 66 -24.20 -8.40 -5.21
CA ARG A 66 -23.94 -8.46 -6.65
C ARG A 66 -25.00 -7.70 -7.44
N LYS A 67 -26.27 -7.99 -7.19
CA LYS A 67 -27.41 -7.32 -7.83
C LYS A 67 -27.41 -5.81 -7.55
N LYS A 68 -27.20 -5.42 -6.29
CA LYS A 68 -27.15 -4.00 -5.88
C LYS A 68 -26.08 -3.21 -6.63
N TYR A 69 -24.92 -3.81 -6.84
CA TYR A 69 -23.77 -3.17 -7.49
C TYR A 69 -23.67 -3.48 -9.00
N GLY A 70 -24.69 -4.11 -9.60
CA GLY A 70 -24.77 -4.34 -11.04
C GLY A 70 -23.82 -5.42 -11.57
N VAL A 71 -23.43 -6.38 -10.74
CA VAL A 71 -22.66 -7.56 -11.17
C VAL A 71 -23.60 -8.53 -11.88
N PRO A 72 -23.39 -8.84 -13.18
CA PRO A 72 -24.21 -9.78 -13.93
C PRO A 72 -24.14 -11.19 -13.34
N ASP A 73 -25.16 -12.01 -13.60
CA ASP A 73 -25.24 -13.41 -13.15
C ASP A 73 -24.16 -14.31 -13.75
#